data_AF-A0A7W0DUD8-F1
#
_entry.id   AF-A0A7W0DUD8-F1
#
_cell.length_a   1.000
_cell.length_b   1.000
_cell.length_c   1.000
_cell.angle_alpha   90.00
_cell.angle_beta   90.00
_cell.angle_gamma   90.00
#
_symmetry.space_group_name_H-M   'P 1'
#
loop_
_entity.id
_entity.type
_entity.pdbx_description
1 polymer ?
#
loop_
_entity_poly.entity_id
_entity_poly.type
_entity_poly.pdbx_seq_one_letter_code
_entity_poly.pdbx_strand_id
1 'polypeptide(L)'
;MPTFDQLVKRVRQQLLGFTMSQESVSELSGAMTASATTFTCDTGTVTNLSRGLVEIDDELILVKAYDVQSGVVSVMGLTNGRGYEGTTAASHATNALVTSNPAFPRARIKEAINDAITALYPHLVVFATTEITYNSAQAEYELPSDCKDIWYVTARTVGPSKVAQPMPNWRYNPRARTADFASGKSIQLFDAVTPGQAVRIVYAKAPATLGANADDFATVTGFADRISDLVVWAACKRLAPALESARLQQQSVEATERAPLVAQTSATKVVSMYASLYAERLEEERALMFAELPNYATFQGS
;
A
#
# COMPACT_ATOMS: atom_id res chain seq x y z
N MET A 1 4.98 -13.80 -3.51
CA MET A 1 4.97 -12.37 -3.14
C MET A 1 3.96 -11.67 -4.03
N PRO A 2 2.86 -11.15 -3.44
CA PRO A 2 1.76 -10.58 -4.17
C PRO A 2 2.15 -9.21 -4.72
N THR A 3 1.79 -8.96 -5.97
CA THR A 3 1.92 -7.62 -6.55
C THR A 3 0.80 -6.70 -6.04
N PHE A 4 0.97 -5.40 -6.21
CA PHE A 4 -0.06 -4.43 -5.82
C PHE A 4 -1.42 -4.71 -6.47
N ASP A 5 -1.44 -5.05 -7.77
CA ASP A 5 -2.68 -5.43 -8.46
C ASP A 5 -3.34 -6.69 -7.87
N GLN A 6 -2.55 -7.68 -7.45
CA GLN A 6 -3.07 -8.89 -6.81
C GLN A 6 -3.69 -8.58 -5.43
N LEU A 7 -3.09 -7.66 -4.66
CA LEU A 7 -3.66 -7.20 -3.39
C LEU A 7 -4.99 -6.46 -3.61
N VAL A 8 -5.05 -5.57 -4.59
CA VAL A 8 -6.29 -4.86 -4.97
C VAL A 8 -7.39 -5.86 -5.34
N LYS A 9 -7.08 -6.85 -6.18
CA LYS A 9 -8.03 -7.91 -6.57
C LYS A 9 -8.49 -8.73 -5.35
N ARG A 10 -7.59 -9.07 -4.43
CA ARG A 10 -7.94 -9.82 -3.21
C ARG A 10 -8.88 -9.02 -2.31
N VAL A 11 -8.62 -7.73 -2.08
CA VAL A 11 -9.51 -6.84 -1.32
C VAL A 11 -10.88 -6.76 -1.99
N ARG A 12 -10.92 -6.52 -3.32
CA ARG A 12 -12.18 -6.43 -4.07
C ARG A 12 -13.00 -7.72 -3.97
N GLN A 13 -12.36 -8.88 -4.13
CA GLN A 13 -13.02 -10.18 -4.03
C GLN A 13 -13.62 -10.44 -2.64
N GLN A 14 -12.88 -10.09 -1.57
CA GLN A 14 -13.39 -10.24 -0.20
C GLN A 14 -14.60 -9.33 0.05
N LEU A 15 -14.58 -8.10 -0.45
CA LEU A 15 -15.68 -7.14 -0.29
C LEU A 15 -16.92 -7.49 -1.12
N LEU A 16 -16.76 -8.05 -2.33
CA LEU A 16 -17.86 -8.43 -3.21
C LEU A 16 -18.41 -9.85 -2.96
N GLY A 17 -17.86 -10.58 -1.98
CA GLY A 17 -18.28 -11.95 -1.70
C GLY A 17 -17.95 -12.93 -2.84
N PHE A 18 -16.80 -12.72 -3.49
CA PHE A 18 -16.23 -13.51 -4.59
C PHE A 18 -17.08 -13.58 -5.86
N THR A 19 -18.25 -14.25 -5.81
CA THR A 19 -19.13 -14.48 -6.96
C THR A 19 -20.57 -14.02 -6.73
N MET A 20 -20.93 -13.66 -5.49
CA MET A 20 -22.32 -13.32 -5.12
C MET A 20 -22.77 -11.97 -5.67
N SER A 21 -21.86 -10.98 -5.73
CA SER A 21 -22.11 -9.69 -6.36
C SER A 21 -21.24 -9.58 -7.60
N GLN A 22 -21.88 -9.53 -8.77
CA GLN A 22 -21.20 -9.35 -10.05
C GLN A 22 -21.45 -7.93 -10.55
N GLU A 23 -20.37 -7.21 -10.81
CA GLU A 23 -20.43 -5.88 -11.40
C GLU A 23 -20.67 -6.02 -12.91
N SER A 24 -21.36 -5.06 -13.51
CA SER A 24 -21.62 -5.04 -14.95
C SER A 24 -20.35 -4.61 -15.68
N VAL A 25 -19.88 -5.44 -16.61
CA VAL A 25 -18.59 -5.23 -17.30
C VAL A 25 -18.78 -5.26 -18.81
N SER A 26 -18.00 -4.43 -19.49
CA SER A 26 -17.72 -4.47 -20.92
C SER A 26 -16.20 -4.42 -21.13
N GLU A 27 -15.73 -4.39 -22.37
CA GLU A 27 -14.31 -4.29 -22.71
C GLU A 27 -14.07 -3.26 -23.79
N LEU A 28 -12.88 -2.67 -23.82
CA LEU A 28 -12.47 -1.75 -24.87
C LEU A 28 -12.20 -2.51 -26.18
N SER A 29 -12.93 -2.14 -27.24
CA SER A 29 -12.70 -2.67 -28.59
C SER A 29 -11.46 -2.05 -29.27
N GLY A 30 -11.00 -0.88 -28.79
CA GLY A 30 -9.81 -0.19 -29.29
C GLY A 30 -9.02 0.47 -28.16
N ALA A 31 -7.72 0.67 -28.36
CA ALA A 31 -6.90 1.40 -27.40
C ALA A 31 -7.33 2.87 -27.34
N MET A 32 -7.21 3.50 -26.18
CA MET A 32 -7.52 4.92 -25.98
C MET A 32 -6.35 5.66 -25.34
N THR A 33 -6.16 6.91 -25.75
CA THR A 33 -5.09 7.77 -25.23
C THR A 33 -5.55 8.56 -24.00
N ALA A 34 -4.60 9.10 -23.24
CA ALA A 34 -4.89 9.94 -22.07
C ALA A 34 -5.76 11.17 -22.40
N SER A 35 -5.71 11.68 -23.63
CA SER A 35 -6.52 12.84 -24.07
C SER A 35 -7.82 12.45 -24.79
N ALA A 36 -8.13 11.16 -24.94
CA ALA A 36 -9.33 10.72 -25.65
C ALA A 36 -10.60 11.16 -24.91
N THR A 37 -11.51 11.82 -25.63
CA THR A 37 -12.84 12.26 -25.14
C THR A 37 -13.96 11.27 -25.48
N THR A 38 -13.64 10.25 -26.26
CA THR A 38 -14.51 9.16 -26.65
C THR A 38 -13.70 7.87 -26.70
N PHE A 39 -14.31 6.74 -26.37
CA PHE A 39 -13.73 5.41 -26.54
C PHE A 39 -14.78 4.44 -27.06
N THR A 40 -14.33 3.33 -27.64
CA THR A 40 -15.20 2.30 -28.22
C THR A 40 -15.16 1.06 -27.37
N CYS A 41 -16.31 0.65 -26.86
CA CYS A 41 -16.51 -0.63 -26.19
C CYS A 41 -16.99 -1.69 -27.18
N ASP A 42 -16.80 -2.96 -26.81
CA ASP A 42 -17.33 -4.07 -27.59
C ASP A 42 -18.86 -3.98 -27.70
N THR A 43 -19.36 -4.06 -28.94
CA THR A 43 -20.78 -3.98 -29.28
C THR A 43 -21.62 -5.10 -28.66
N GLY A 44 -21.02 -6.25 -28.35
CA GLY A 44 -21.72 -7.36 -27.70
C GLY A 44 -21.97 -7.13 -26.21
N THR A 45 -21.16 -6.30 -25.56
CA THR A 45 -21.18 -6.08 -24.10
C THR A 45 -21.47 -4.64 -23.69
N VAL A 46 -21.51 -3.67 -24.62
CA VAL A 46 -21.80 -2.26 -24.35
C VAL A 46 -23.16 -2.04 -23.66
N THR A 47 -24.11 -2.96 -23.84
CA THR A 47 -25.41 -2.94 -23.15
C THR A 47 -25.29 -3.10 -21.64
N ASN A 48 -24.16 -3.59 -21.13
CA ASN A 48 -23.87 -3.70 -19.71
C ASN A 48 -23.41 -2.36 -19.09
N LEU A 49 -23.12 -1.36 -19.91
CA LEU A 49 -22.75 -0.02 -19.45
C LEU A 49 -23.99 0.81 -19.15
N SER A 50 -23.83 1.75 -18.21
CA SER A 50 -24.85 2.72 -17.88
C SER A 50 -24.27 4.14 -17.91
N ARG A 51 -25.14 5.15 -17.93
CA ARG A 51 -24.72 6.54 -17.76
C ARG A 51 -24.29 6.73 -16.32
N GLY A 52 -23.07 7.22 -16.09
CA GLY A 52 -22.53 7.38 -14.75
C GLY A 52 -21.05 7.06 -14.70
N LEU A 53 -20.60 6.63 -13.52
CA LEU A 53 -19.20 6.33 -13.28
C LEU A 53 -18.82 4.99 -13.91
N VAL A 54 -17.68 4.98 -14.59
CA VAL A 54 -17.07 3.79 -15.17
C VAL A 54 -15.62 3.75 -14.75
N GLU A 55 -15.12 2.56 -14.48
CA GLU A 55 -13.72 2.31 -14.16
C GLU A 55 -13.03 1.59 -15.31
N ILE A 56 -11.85 2.07 -15.68
CA ILE A 56 -10.91 1.39 -16.57
C ILE A 56 -9.53 1.43 -15.92
N ASP A 57 -8.94 0.26 -15.66
CA ASP A 57 -7.69 0.11 -14.90
C ASP A 57 -7.71 0.86 -13.56
N ASP A 58 -6.98 1.96 -13.43
CA ASP A 58 -6.92 2.78 -12.21
C ASP A 58 -7.59 4.15 -12.38
N GLU A 59 -8.29 4.35 -13.50
CA GLU A 59 -8.97 5.59 -13.83
C GLU A 59 -10.48 5.47 -13.66
N LEU A 60 -11.08 6.50 -13.06
CA LEU A 60 -12.53 6.66 -13.01
C LEU A 60 -12.97 7.72 -14.00
N ILE A 61 -13.97 7.36 -14.79
CA ILE A 61 -14.44 8.12 -15.94
C ILE A 61 -15.94 8.35 -15.79
N LEU A 62 -16.39 9.60 -15.98
CA LEU A 62 -17.81 9.90 -16.00
C LEU A 62 -18.36 9.80 -17.44
N VAL A 63 -19.25 8.85 -17.69
CA VAL A 63 -19.88 8.64 -19.00
C VAL A 63 -21.05 9.59 -19.21
N LYS A 64 -21.02 10.33 -20.32
CA LYS A 64 -22.09 11.25 -20.73
C LYS A 64 -23.23 10.49 -21.42
N ALA A 65 -22.87 9.74 -22.47
CA ALA A 65 -23.78 8.98 -23.32
C ALA A 65 -23.00 7.87 -24.03
N TYR A 66 -23.68 6.78 -24.36
CA TYR A 66 -23.13 5.67 -25.14
C TYR A 66 -24.13 5.27 -26.23
N ASP A 67 -23.60 4.80 -27.35
CA ASP A 67 -24.38 4.24 -28.45
C ASP A 67 -24.19 2.72 -28.49
N VAL A 68 -25.32 1.99 -28.43
CA VAL A 68 -25.34 0.53 -28.42
C VAL A 68 -25.06 -0.10 -29.78
N GLN A 69 -25.26 0.62 -30.89
CA GLN A 69 -24.99 0.08 -32.23
C GLN A 69 -23.52 0.25 -32.62
N SER A 70 -22.95 1.43 -32.37
CA SER A 70 -21.55 1.72 -32.70
C SER A 70 -20.56 1.37 -31.59
N GLY A 71 -21.04 1.12 -30.36
CA GLY A 71 -20.18 0.89 -29.20
C GLY A 71 -19.45 2.14 -28.70
N VAL A 72 -19.73 3.31 -29.28
CA VAL A 72 -19.04 4.57 -28.96
C VAL A 72 -19.58 5.12 -27.64
N VAL A 73 -18.67 5.33 -26.70
CA VAL A 73 -18.92 5.94 -25.39
C VAL A 73 -18.31 7.34 -25.38
N SER A 74 -19.14 8.34 -25.05
CA SER A 74 -18.75 9.73 -24.88
C SER A 74 -18.58 10.08 -23.40
N VAL A 75 -17.52 10.81 -23.11
CA VAL A 75 -17.08 11.12 -21.75
C VAL A 75 -17.51 12.54 -21.34
N MET A 76 -17.88 12.73 -20.08
CA MET A 76 -17.96 14.03 -19.43
C MET A 76 -16.58 14.43 -18.91
N GLY A 77 -16.12 15.64 -19.22
CA GLY A 77 -14.83 16.13 -18.71
C GLY A 77 -14.09 17.07 -19.65
N LEU A 78 -14.33 16.99 -20.97
CA LEU A 78 -13.78 17.88 -22.02
C LEU A 78 -12.44 18.55 -21.63
N THR A 79 -12.43 19.87 -21.42
CA THR A 79 -11.24 20.69 -21.12
C THR A 79 -10.60 20.41 -19.76
N ASN A 80 -11.36 19.86 -18.80
CA ASN A 80 -10.89 19.60 -17.42
C ASN A 80 -10.23 18.22 -17.27
N GLY A 81 -10.20 17.41 -18.33
CA GLY A 81 -9.66 16.06 -18.32
C GLY A 81 -10.72 14.99 -18.01
N ARG A 82 -10.38 13.74 -18.31
CA ARG A 82 -11.27 12.58 -18.17
C ARG A 82 -11.32 12.01 -16.75
N GLY A 83 -10.23 12.16 -15.99
CA GLY A 83 -10.10 11.65 -14.64
C GLY A 83 -11.11 12.29 -13.70
N TYR A 84 -11.96 11.45 -13.09
CA TYR A 84 -12.99 11.84 -12.14
C TYR A 84 -12.58 11.40 -10.71
N GLU A 85 -13.15 12.03 -9.68
CA GLU A 85 -12.89 11.71 -8.26
C GLU A 85 -11.39 11.72 -7.84
N GLY A 86 -10.57 12.54 -8.50
CA GLY A 86 -9.14 12.64 -8.19
C GLY A 86 -8.25 11.59 -8.88
N THR A 87 -8.80 10.80 -9.81
CA THR A 87 -8.00 9.94 -10.69
C THR A 87 -7.34 10.73 -11.82
N THR A 88 -6.26 10.20 -12.38
CA THR A 88 -5.52 10.84 -13.48
C THR A 88 -5.79 10.14 -14.80
N ALA A 89 -5.98 10.92 -15.87
CA ALA A 89 -6.22 10.38 -17.20
C ALA A 89 -5.00 9.60 -17.72
N ALA A 90 -5.20 8.33 -18.06
CA ALA A 90 -4.17 7.41 -18.55
C ALA A 90 -4.47 6.88 -19.96
N SER A 91 -3.49 6.26 -20.61
CA SER A 91 -3.73 5.48 -21.82
C SER A 91 -4.16 4.07 -21.44
N HIS A 92 -5.19 3.54 -22.09
CA HIS A 92 -5.68 2.18 -21.87
C HIS A 92 -5.50 1.32 -23.11
N ALA A 93 -5.11 0.08 -22.90
CA ALA A 93 -4.91 -0.90 -23.96
C ALA A 93 -6.25 -1.42 -24.49
N THR A 94 -6.23 -1.96 -25.71
CA THR A 94 -7.33 -2.76 -26.24
C THR A 94 -7.62 -3.95 -25.31
N ASN A 95 -8.89 -4.31 -25.18
CA ASN A 95 -9.41 -5.34 -24.27
C ASN A 95 -9.25 -5.03 -22.78
N ALA A 96 -8.96 -3.77 -22.40
CA ALA A 96 -9.06 -3.38 -21.00
C ALA A 96 -10.53 -3.50 -20.55
N LEU A 97 -10.74 -4.02 -19.35
CA LEU A 97 -12.07 -4.18 -18.78
C LEU A 97 -12.63 -2.83 -18.35
N VAL A 98 -13.89 -2.63 -18.69
CA VAL A 98 -14.67 -1.43 -18.42
C VAL A 98 -15.77 -1.81 -17.44
N THR A 99 -15.59 -1.46 -16.16
CA THR A 99 -16.56 -1.79 -15.11
C THR A 99 -17.52 -0.63 -14.88
N SER A 100 -18.81 -0.88 -15.05
CA SER A 100 -19.86 0.10 -14.84
C SER A 100 -20.24 0.21 -13.36
N ASN A 101 -20.30 1.44 -12.86
CA ASN A 101 -20.66 1.80 -11.49
C ASN A 101 -20.02 0.88 -10.42
N PRO A 102 -18.67 0.83 -10.35
CA PRO A 102 -17.97 -0.03 -9.41
C PRO A 102 -18.36 0.29 -7.97
N ALA A 103 -18.73 -0.72 -7.19
CA ALA A 103 -19.07 -0.52 -5.78
C ALA A 103 -17.84 -0.13 -4.95
N PHE A 104 -16.68 -0.68 -5.32
CA PHE A 104 -15.38 -0.37 -4.74
C PHE A 104 -14.37 -0.07 -5.84
N PRO A 105 -14.20 1.21 -6.22
CA PRO A 105 -13.21 1.60 -7.21
C PRO A 105 -11.78 1.19 -6.82
N ARG A 106 -11.00 0.70 -7.78
CA ARG A 106 -9.59 0.31 -7.64
C ARG A 106 -8.74 1.44 -7.08
N ALA A 107 -8.95 2.67 -7.53
CA ALA A 107 -8.24 3.84 -7.00
C ALA A 107 -8.44 3.98 -5.48
N ARG A 108 -9.67 3.83 -4.98
CA ARG A 108 -9.97 3.89 -3.54
C ARG A 108 -9.43 2.69 -2.77
N ILE A 109 -9.42 1.50 -3.38
CA ILE A 109 -8.78 0.31 -2.78
C ILE A 109 -7.27 0.53 -2.62
N LYS A 110 -6.61 1.08 -3.64
CA LYS A 110 -5.18 1.39 -3.62
C LYS A 110 -4.82 2.39 -2.53
N GLU A 111 -5.59 3.47 -2.41
CA GLU A 111 -5.46 4.45 -1.33
C GLU A 111 -5.59 3.76 0.04
N ALA A 112 -6.64 2.94 0.25
CA ALA A 112 -6.86 2.25 1.51
C ALA A 112 -5.76 1.23 1.86
N ILE A 113 -5.15 0.58 0.87
CA ILE A 113 -4.00 -0.31 1.05
C ILE A 113 -2.77 0.49 1.48
N ASN A 114 -2.49 1.63 0.83
CA ASN A 114 -1.36 2.48 1.21
C ASN A 114 -1.54 3.08 2.61
N ASP A 115 -2.75 3.54 2.94
CA ASP A 115 -3.11 3.99 4.29
C ASP A 115 -3.00 2.87 5.34
N ALA A 116 -3.23 1.62 4.94
CA ALA A 116 -2.97 0.47 5.80
C ALA A 116 -1.48 0.29 6.06
N ILE A 117 -0.66 0.30 5.01
CA ILE A 117 0.79 0.13 5.11
C ILE A 117 1.40 1.23 6.00
N THR A 118 1.02 2.50 5.79
CA THR A 118 1.55 3.61 6.58
C THR A 118 1.10 3.55 8.04
N ALA A 119 -0.13 3.10 8.31
CA ALA A 119 -0.66 2.98 9.67
C ALA A 119 -0.07 1.81 10.46
N LEU A 120 0.63 0.86 9.82
CA LEU A 120 1.38 -0.17 10.54
C LEU A 120 2.52 0.42 11.35
N TYR A 121 3.10 1.53 10.90
CA TYR A 121 4.06 2.29 11.69
C TYR A 121 3.31 3.17 12.72
N PRO A 122 3.68 3.18 14.01
CA PRO A 122 4.91 2.63 14.61
C PRO A 122 4.79 1.22 15.23
N HIS A 123 3.66 0.52 15.07
CA HIS A 123 3.45 -0.80 15.67
C HIS A 123 4.36 -1.88 15.10
N LEU A 124 4.62 -1.82 13.79
CA LEU A 124 5.59 -2.63 13.07
C LEU A 124 6.54 -1.69 12.34
N VAL A 125 7.82 -2.04 12.34
CA VAL A 125 8.88 -1.29 11.65
C VAL A 125 9.55 -2.16 10.60
N VAL A 126 10.18 -1.53 9.61
CA VAL A 126 10.98 -2.22 8.60
C VAL A 126 12.43 -2.04 8.97
N PHE A 127 13.22 -3.11 8.98
CA PHE A 127 14.65 -3.02 9.23
C PHE A 127 15.42 -2.89 7.92
N ALA A 128 16.35 -1.95 7.89
CA ALA A 128 17.28 -1.75 6.80
C ALA A 128 18.72 -1.72 7.32
N THR A 129 19.68 -1.96 6.43
CA THR A 129 21.10 -1.93 6.76
C THR A 129 21.78 -0.82 5.96
N THR A 130 22.70 -0.10 6.60
CA THR A 130 23.67 0.77 5.91
C THR A 130 25.08 0.42 6.37
N GLU A 131 26.06 0.60 5.49
CA GLU A 131 27.46 0.42 5.79
C GLU A 131 28.19 1.75 5.65
N ILE A 132 28.96 2.12 6.68
CA ILE A 132 29.80 3.31 6.70
C ILE A 132 31.25 2.91 6.89
N THR A 133 32.18 3.68 6.33
CA THR A 133 33.61 3.46 6.56
C THR A 133 34.08 4.25 7.77
N TYR A 134 34.63 3.55 8.76
CA TYR A 134 35.12 4.18 9.99
C TYR A 134 36.41 5.00 9.74
N ASN A 135 36.42 6.23 10.25
CA ASN A 135 37.53 7.17 10.22
C ASN A 135 37.83 7.69 11.63
N SER A 136 39.04 7.45 12.15
CA SER A 136 39.41 7.90 13.50
C SER A 136 39.40 9.41 13.71
N ALA A 137 39.45 10.22 12.64
CA ALA A 137 39.37 11.68 12.74
C ALA A 137 37.93 12.20 12.93
N GLN A 138 36.92 11.35 12.74
CA GLN A 138 35.51 11.71 12.80
C GLN A 138 34.76 10.83 13.80
N ALA A 139 34.05 11.47 14.73
CA ALA A 139 33.24 10.76 15.72
C ALA A 139 31.78 10.60 15.28
N GLU A 140 31.32 11.37 14.28
CA GLU A 140 29.92 11.46 13.87
C GLU A 140 29.79 11.21 12.36
N TYR A 141 28.84 10.36 11.99
CA TYR A 141 28.65 9.88 10.63
C TYR A 141 27.22 10.11 10.18
N GLU A 142 27.05 10.41 8.90
CA GLU A 142 25.73 10.59 8.30
C GLU A 142 24.95 9.26 8.25
N LEU A 143 23.65 9.34 8.55
CA LEU A 143 22.71 8.23 8.37
C LEU A 143 21.72 8.52 7.23
N PRO A 144 21.11 7.49 6.63
CA PRO A 144 20.02 7.67 5.67
C PRO A 144 18.86 8.51 6.23
N SER A 145 18.23 9.31 5.36
CA SER A 145 17.14 10.23 5.74
C SER A 145 15.85 9.50 6.18
N ASP A 146 15.69 8.23 5.84
CA ASP A 146 14.56 7.37 6.23
C ASP A 146 14.77 6.67 7.59
N CYS A 147 15.99 6.69 8.14
CA CYS A 147 16.33 6.08 9.44
C CYS A 147 15.50 6.69 10.58
N LYS A 148 14.65 5.92 11.25
CA LYS A 148 13.84 6.39 12.38
C LYS A 148 14.53 6.14 13.71
N ASP A 149 15.10 4.96 13.87
CA ASP A 149 15.81 4.54 15.07
C ASP A 149 16.85 3.47 14.73
N ILE A 150 17.83 3.24 15.61
CA ILE A 150 18.90 2.27 15.40
C ILE A 150 18.65 1.03 16.25
N TRP A 151 18.76 -0.14 15.63
CA TRP A 151 18.58 -1.41 16.32
C TRP A 151 19.89 -1.92 16.92
N TYR A 152 20.91 -2.14 16.08
CA TYR A 152 22.26 -2.49 16.54
C TYR A 152 23.32 -2.06 15.54
N VAL A 153 24.55 -1.98 16.03
CA VAL A 153 25.74 -1.64 15.25
C VAL A 153 26.77 -2.73 15.41
N THR A 154 27.36 -3.16 14.30
CA THR A 154 28.48 -4.10 14.30
C THR A 154 29.63 -3.56 13.45
N ALA A 155 30.86 -3.80 13.87
CA ALA A 155 32.06 -3.45 13.12
C ALA A 155 32.83 -4.69 12.71
N ARG A 156 33.41 -4.67 11.51
CA ARG A 156 34.32 -5.73 11.08
C ARG A 156 35.67 -5.59 11.80
N THR A 157 36.21 -6.71 12.27
CA THR A 157 37.58 -6.76 12.78
C THR A 157 38.60 -6.93 11.65
N VAL A 158 39.80 -6.38 11.86
CA VAL A 158 40.91 -6.56 10.92
C VAL A 158 41.37 -8.01 10.98
N GLY A 159 41.47 -8.64 9.81
CA GLY A 159 42.05 -9.97 9.66
C GLY A 159 41.24 -10.90 8.75
N PRO A 160 41.77 -12.09 8.47
CA PRO A 160 41.13 -13.07 7.59
C PRO A 160 39.90 -13.75 8.22
N SER A 161 39.68 -13.58 9.53
CA SER A 161 38.62 -14.22 10.30
C SER A 161 37.22 -13.68 10.00
N LYS A 162 37.11 -12.52 9.33
CA LYS A 162 35.84 -11.89 8.91
C LYS A 162 34.80 -11.76 10.04
N VAL A 163 35.26 -11.60 11.28
CA VAL A 163 34.40 -11.50 12.46
C VAL A 163 33.76 -10.11 12.54
N ALA A 164 32.47 -10.06 12.85
CA ALA A 164 31.75 -8.83 13.18
C ALA A 164 31.64 -8.72 14.70
N GLN A 165 32.16 -7.64 15.28
CA GLN A 165 32.04 -7.36 16.71
C GLN A 165 30.90 -6.38 16.96
N PRO A 166 30.06 -6.61 17.99
CA PRO A 166 29.05 -5.64 18.39
C PRO A 166 29.71 -4.37 18.93
N MET A 167 29.21 -3.21 18.52
CA MET A 167 29.59 -1.92 19.11
C MET A 167 28.47 -1.49 20.06
N PRO A 168 28.66 -1.54 21.38
CA PRO A 168 27.62 -1.12 22.33
C PRO A 168 27.59 0.40 22.55
N ASN A 169 28.71 1.08 22.29
CA ASN A 169 28.88 2.50 22.62
C ASN A 169 28.65 3.39 21.38
N TRP A 170 27.39 3.72 21.14
CA TRP A 170 26.98 4.65 20.08
C TRP A 170 25.84 5.54 20.57
N ARG A 171 25.65 6.67 19.88
CA ARG A 171 24.52 7.58 20.14
C ARG A 171 23.89 8.03 18.84
N TYR A 172 22.59 7.81 18.72
CA TYR A 172 21.82 8.30 17.58
C TYR A 172 21.42 9.76 17.78
N ASN A 173 21.59 10.58 16.74
CA ASN A 173 21.15 11.96 16.70
C ASN A 173 20.11 12.14 15.57
N PRO A 174 18.81 12.21 15.92
CA PRO A 174 17.73 12.35 14.93
C PRO A 174 17.57 13.77 14.36
N ARG A 175 18.33 14.75 14.87
CA ARG A 175 18.26 16.17 14.47
C ARG A 175 19.66 16.74 14.29
N ALA A 176 20.44 16.07 13.45
CA ALA A 176 21.78 16.51 13.09
C ALA A 176 21.71 17.84 12.31
N ARG A 177 22.78 18.63 12.38
CA ARG A 177 22.88 19.90 11.66
C ARG A 177 22.94 19.63 10.15
N THR A 178 21.98 20.18 9.41
CA THR A 178 21.85 19.93 7.95
C THR A 178 22.98 20.51 7.10
N ALA A 179 23.76 21.43 7.66
CA ALA A 179 24.96 21.96 7.00
C ALA A 179 26.11 20.93 6.96
N ASP A 180 26.17 20.05 7.96
CA ASP A 180 27.23 19.04 8.11
C ASP A 180 26.75 17.66 7.66
N PHE A 181 25.44 17.37 7.81
CA PHE A 181 24.80 16.10 7.45
C PHE A 181 23.53 16.36 6.65
N ALA A 182 23.57 16.12 5.33
CA ALA A 182 22.48 16.49 4.42
C ALA A 182 21.14 15.80 4.76
N SER A 183 21.20 14.58 5.29
CA SER A 183 20.02 13.81 5.74
C SER A 183 19.36 14.36 7.00
N GLY A 184 20.02 15.25 7.75
CA GLY A 184 19.59 15.72 9.07
C GLY A 184 19.66 14.65 10.16
N LYS A 185 20.31 13.50 9.90
CA LYS A 185 20.44 12.37 10.82
C LYS A 185 21.87 11.87 10.87
N SER A 186 22.33 11.56 12.07
CA SER A 186 23.69 11.09 12.27
C SER A 186 23.79 10.10 13.42
N ILE A 187 24.89 9.38 13.45
CA ILE A 187 25.29 8.50 14.54
C ILE A 187 26.67 8.90 15.04
N GLN A 188 26.82 8.95 16.35
CA GLN A 188 28.10 9.10 17.01
C GLN A 188 28.61 7.71 17.42
N LEU A 189 29.84 7.39 17.01
CA LEU A 189 30.52 6.15 17.34
C LEU A 189 31.64 6.43 18.32
N PHE A 190 31.58 5.86 19.53
CA PHE A 190 32.58 6.09 20.58
C PHE A 190 33.57 4.94 20.75
N ASP A 191 33.23 3.77 20.23
CA ASP A 191 34.11 2.61 20.28
C ASP A 191 35.21 2.70 19.21
N ALA A 192 36.41 2.25 19.57
CA ALA A 192 37.59 2.35 18.74
C ALA A 192 37.64 1.14 17.79
N VAL A 193 37.45 1.40 16.50
CA VAL A 193 37.61 0.41 15.42
C VAL A 193 38.86 0.77 14.62
N THR A 194 39.48 -0.20 13.96
CA THR A 194 40.58 0.16 13.04
C THR A 194 40.05 1.02 11.89
N PRO A 195 40.70 2.15 11.57
CA PRO A 195 40.32 2.99 10.43
C PRO A 195 40.24 2.21 9.12
N GLY A 196 39.25 2.56 8.28
CA GLY A 196 39.00 1.91 6.99
C GLY A 196 38.14 0.64 7.06
N GLN A 197 37.72 0.20 8.25
CA GLN A 197 36.77 -0.91 8.37
C GLN A 197 35.33 -0.45 8.14
N ALA A 198 34.53 -1.36 7.58
CA ALA A 198 33.09 -1.16 7.41
C ALA A 198 32.38 -1.39 8.76
N VAL A 199 31.59 -0.41 9.16
CA VAL A 199 30.64 -0.48 10.27
C VAL A 199 29.26 -0.67 9.67
N ARG A 200 28.62 -1.78 10.04
CA ARG A 200 27.28 -2.14 9.62
C ARG A 200 26.29 -1.66 10.68
N ILE A 201 25.34 -0.84 10.24
CA ILE A 201 24.29 -0.27 11.10
C ILE A 201 22.97 -0.83 10.62
N VAL A 202 22.25 -1.49 11.53
CA VAL A 202 20.88 -1.94 11.29
C VAL A 202 19.94 -0.95 11.96
N TYR A 203 19.05 -0.37 11.16
CA TYR A 203 18.15 0.68 11.60
C TYR A 203 16.70 0.37 11.22
N ALA A 204 15.77 0.88 12.01
CA ALA A 204 14.35 0.86 11.73
C ALA A 204 13.97 2.03 10.83
N LYS A 205 13.11 1.78 9.84
CA LYS A 205 12.50 2.79 8.99
C LYS A 205 10.99 2.58 8.88
N ALA A 206 10.29 3.62 8.44
CA ALA A 206 8.89 3.50 8.06
C ALA A 206 8.78 2.74 6.71
N PRO A 207 7.69 1.98 6.49
CA PRO A 207 7.47 1.30 5.21
C PRO A 207 7.24 2.30 4.08
N ALA A 208 7.63 1.94 2.87
CA ALA A 208 7.28 2.70 1.67
C ALA A 208 5.90 2.29 1.15
N THR A 209 5.23 3.20 0.44
CA THR A 209 3.94 2.96 -0.21
C THR A 209 4.11 2.30 -1.58
N LEU A 210 3.09 1.56 -2.02
CA LEU A 210 3.04 0.98 -3.36
C LEU A 210 2.50 2.00 -4.36
N GLY A 211 3.11 2.09 -5.54
CA GLY A 211 2.70 3.00 -6.61
C GLY A 211 2.22 2.27 -7.85
N ALA A 212 3.08 1.44 -8.44
CA ALA A 212 2.80 0.74 -9.69
C ALA A 212 2.08 -0.60 -9.45
N ASN A 213 1.24 -1.01 -10.41
CA ASN A 213 0.52 -2.29 -10.35
C ASN A 213 1.43 -3.53 -10.24
N ALA A 214 2.64 -3.42 -10.78
CA ALA A 214 3.65 -4.46 -10.76
C ALA A 214 4.55 -4.41 -9.52
N ASP A 215 4.38 -3.43 -8.63
CA ASP A 215 5.18 -3.32 -7.41
C ASP A 215 4.99 -4.57 -6.55
N ASP A 216 6.11 -5.20 -6.19
CA ASP A 216 6.14 -6.33 -5.28
C ASP A 216 6.00 -5.85 -3.83
N PHE A 217 5.05 -6.45 -3.10
CA PHE A 217 4.72 -6.02 -1.74
C PHE A 217 5.95 -5.95 -0.82
N ALA A 218 6.74 -7.02 -0.72
CA ALA A 218 7.83 -7.04 0.26
C ALA A 218 9.03 -6.22 -0.19
N THR A 219 9.34 -6.24 -1.49
CA THR A 219 10.51 -5.53 -2.02
C THR A 219 10.34 -4.03 -1.88
N VAL A 220 9.13 -3.51 -2.16
CA VAL A 220 8.86 -2.07 -2.09
C VAL A 220 8.58 -1.62 -0.66
N THR A 221 7.68 -2.28 0.06
CA THR A 221 7.34 -1.86 1.43
C THR A 221 8.45 -2.17 2.42
N GLY A 222 9.24 -3.22 2.18
CA GLY A 222 10.23 -3.78 3.09
C GLY A 222 9.66 -4.73 4.15
N PHE A 223 8.34 -4.94 4.19
CA PHE A 223 7.72 -5.93 5.08
C PHE A 223 7.85 -7.34 4.53
N ALA A 224 7.82 -8.35 5.41
CA ALA A 224 7.76 -9.74 4.98
C ALA A 224 6.41 -10.07 4.31
N ASP A 225 6.43 -11.00 3.35
CA ASP A 225 5.25 -11.40 2.57
C ASP A 225 4.07 -11.87 3.45
N ARG A 226 4.38 -12.47 4.61
CA ARG A 226 3.39 -12.94 5.58
C ARG A 226 2.46 -11.85 6.15
N ILE A 227 2.86 -10.58 6.06
CA ILE A 227 2.10 -9.42 6.56
C ILE A 227 1.08 -8.94 5.50
N SER A 228 1.15 -9.45 4.28
CA SER A 228 0.25 -9.03 3.19
C SER A 228 -1.25 -9.22 3.53
N ASP A 229 -1.61 -10.27 4.25
CA ASP A 229 -2.99 -10.52 4.66
C ASP A 229 -3.48 -9.51 5.72
N LEU A 230 -2.60 -9.07 6.61
CA LEU A 230 -2.89 -8.02 7.59
C LEU A 230 -3.30 -6.72 6.89
N VAL A 231 -2.57 -6.35 5.83
CA VAL A 231 -2.83 -5.16 5.01
C VAL A 231 -4.18 -5.28 4.28
N VAL A 232 -4.49 -6.48 3.77
CA VAL A 232 -5.78 -6.76 3.10
C VAL A 232 -6.94 -6.57 4.07
N TRP A 233 -6.89 -7.16 5.27
CA TRP A 233 -7.95 -6.99 6.26
C TRP A 233 -8.06 -5.55 6.77
N ALA A 234 -6.92 -4.85 6.89
CA ALA A 234 -6.90 -3.44 7.25
C ALA A 234 -7.52 -2.54 6.16
N ALA A 235 -7.39 -2.89 4.89
CA ALA A 235 -8.09 -2.21 3.80
C ALA A 235 -9.60 -2.54 3.82
N CYS A 236 -9.97 -3.81 3.97
CA CYS A 236 -11.36 -4.26 4.03
C CYS A 236 -12.16 -3.57 5.15
N LYS A 237 -11.60 -3.49 6.37
CA LYS A 237 -12.29 -2.82 7.50
C LYS A 237 -12.51 -1.32 7.30
N ARG A 238 -11.66 -0.65 6.51
CA ARG A 238 -11.78 0.78 6.20
C ARG A 238 -12.80 1.05 5.10
N LEU A 239 -12.90 0.14 4.13
CA LEU A 239 -13.79 0.30 2.98
C LEU A 239 -15.21 -0.19 3.25
N ALA A 240 -15.38 -1.25 4.04
CA ALA A 240 -16.70 -1.84 4.32
C ALA A 240 -17.75 -0.83 4.87
N PRO A 241 -17.42 0.16 5.72
CA PRO A 241 -18.37 1.19 6.16
C PRO A 241 -18.96 2.04 5.03
N ALA A 242 -18.31 2.15 3.87
CA ALA A 242 -18.79 2.96 2.75
C ALA A 242 -20.13 2.46 2.19
N LEU A 243 -20.36 1.14 2.21
CA LEU A 243 -21.63 0.54 1.78
C LEU A 243 -22.80 0.96 2.69
N GLU A 244 -22.56 1.04 3.99
CA GLU A 244 -23.57 1.46 4.95
C GLU A 244 -23.89 2.95 4.81
N SER A 245 -22.88 3.78 4.57
CA SER A 245 -23.07 5.20 4.26
C SER A 245 -23.93 5.40 3.02
N ALA A 246 -23.67 4.65 1.95
CA ALA A 246 -24.47 4.71 0.72
C ALA A 246 -25.93 4.31 0.97
N ARG A 247 -26.17 3.29 1.81
CA ARG A 247 -27.53 2.86 2.17
C ARG A 247 -28.27 3.91 3.01
N LEU A 248 -27.61 4.56 3.97
CA LEU A 248 -28.23 5.60 4.81
C LEU A 248 -28.73 6.80 4.02
N GLN A 249 -28.12 7.09 2.87
CA GLN A 249 -28.54 8.17 1.98
C GLN A 249 -29.75 7.80 1.10
N GLN A 250 -30.03 6.50 0.90
CA GLN A 250 -31.22 6.05 0.15
C GLN A 250 -32.47 6.11 1.02
N GLN A 251 -33.00 7.32 1.22
CA GLN A 251 -34.31 7.55 1.86
C GLN A 251 -35.42 7.50 0.81
N SER A 252 -35.70 6.33 0.23
CA SER A 252 -36.85 6.12 -0.66
C SER A 252 -37.81 5.08 -0.07
N VAL A 253 -39.07 5.10 -0.50
CA VAL A 253 -40.14 4.20 -0.02
C VAL A 253 -39.79 2.71 -0.25
N GLU A 254 -39.02 2.40 -1.32
CA GLU A 254 -38.51 1.05 -1.59
C GLU A 254 -37.46 0.58 -0.56
N ALA A 255 -36.71 1.51 0.05
CA ALA A 255 -35.75 1.19 1.10
C ALA A 255 -36.45 0.76 2.39
N THR A 256 -37.64 1.29 2.68
CA THR A 256 -38.46 0.88 3.84
C THR A 256 -38.96 -0.56 3.72
N GLU A 257 -39.37 -0.98 2.51
CA GLU A 257 -39.80 -2.36 2.23
C GLU A 257 -38.63 -3.37 2.22
N ARG A 258 -37.42 -2.92 1.86
CA ARG A 258 -36.22 -3.76 1.83
C ARG A 258 -35.47 -3.81 3.17
N ALA A 259 -35.69 -2.84 4.06
CA ALA A 259 -35.10 -2.77 5.40
C ALA A 259 -35.31 -4.02 6.28
N PRO A 260 -36.49 -4.70 6.29
CA PRO A 260 -36.65 -5.94 7.05
C PRO A 260 -35.95 -7.17 6.42
N LEU A 261 -35.63 -7.15 5.12
CA LEU A 261 -35.01 -8.28 4.41
C LEU A 261 -33.50 -8.35 4.59
N VAL A 262 -32.83 -7.21 4.77
CA VAL A 262 -31.38 -7.14 5.00
C VAL A 262 -31.15 -6.47 6.36
N ALA A 263 -30.86 -7.28 7.38
CA ALA A 263 -30.69 -6.77 8.74
C ALA A 263 -29.60 -5.66 8.79
N GLN A 264 -30.01 -4.49 9.30
CA GLN A 264 -29.22 -3.25 9.42
C GLN A 264 -27.92 -3.39 10.24
N THR A 265 -27.74 -4.49 10.98
CA THR A 265 -26.55 -4.76 11.80
C THR A 265 -25.50 -5.64 11.12
N SER A 266 -25.74 -6.11 9.89
CA SER A 266 -24.86 -7.06 9.19
C SER A 266 -23.49 -6.48 8.83
N ALA A 267 -23.42 -5.28 8.27
CA ALA A 267 -22.13 -4.69 7.88
C ALA A 267 -21.27 -4.26 9.08
N THR A 268 -21.88 -3.74 10.15
CA THR A 268 -21.14 -3.43 11.39
C THR A 268 -20.50 -4.69 11.98
N LYS A 269 -21.18 -5.83 11.89
CA LYS A 269 -20.61 -7.13 12.27
C LYS A 269 -19.44 -7.54 11.39
N VAL A 270 -19.55 -7.35 10.07
CA VAL A 270 -18.45 -7.62 9.12
C VAL A 270 -17.23 -6.75 9.40
N VAL A 271 -17.42 -5.45 9.66
CA VAL A 271 -16.34 -4.53 10.05
C VAL A 271 -15.69 -5.00 11.36
N SER A 272 -16.49 -5.38 12.36
CA SER A 272 -15.97 -5.88 13.63
C SER A 272 -15.18 -7.19 13.48
N MET A 273 -15.61 -8.08 12.57
CA MET A 273 -14.90 -9.33 12.26
C MET A 273 -13.54 -9.07 11.61
N TYR A 274 -13.47 -8.18 10.61
CA TYR A 274 -12.17 -7.82 10.02
C TYR A 274 -11.28 -7.08 11.02
N ALA A 275 -11.85 -6.29 11.93
CA ALA A 275 -11.10 -5.63 12.98
C ALA A 275 -10.51 -6.62 14.00
N SER A 276 -11.26 -7.67 14.39
CA SER A 276 -10.75 -8.70 15.30
C SER A 276 -9.65 -9.55 14.67
N LEU A 277 -9.84 -10.00 13.42
CA LEU A 277 -8.82 -10.76 12.68
C LEU A 277 -7.53 -9.94 12.49
N TYR A 278 -7.67 -8.65 12.18
CA TYR A 278 -6.53 -7.73 12.09
C TYR A 278 -5.80 -7.60 13.43
N ALA A 279 -6.53 -7.46 14.55
CA ALA A 279 -5.93 -7.28 15.86
C ALA A 279 -5.16 -8.52 16.33
N GLU A 280 -5.73 -9.71 16.14
CA GLU A 280 -5.09 -10.99 16.46
C GLU A 280 -3.77 -11.15 15.68
N ARG A 281 -3.84 -10.96 14.36
CA ARG A 281 -2.66 -11.13 13.50
C ARG A 281 -1.59 -10.07 13.73
N LEU A 282 -1.98 -8.84 14.07
CA LEU A 282 -1.03 -7.79 14.43
C LEU A 282 -0.21 -8.19 15.66
N GLU A 283 -0.84 -8.79 16.67
CA GLU A 283 -0.14 -9.16 17.89
C GLU A 283 0.80 -10.35 17.67
N GLU A 284 0.41 -11.33 16.85
CA GLU A 284 1.29 -12.41 16.41
C GLU A 284 2.54 -11.88 15.68
N GLU A 285 2.34 -10.95 14.75
CA GLU A 285 3.45 -10.36 13.98
C GLU A 285 4.39 -9.53 14.86
N ARG A 286 3.85 -8.81 15.85
CA ARG A 286 4.66 -8.08 16.82
C ARG A 286 5.53 -9.01 17.66
N ALA A 287 5.01 -10.17 18.06
CA ALA A 287 5.80 -11.17 18.79
C ALA A 287 6.91 -11.77 17.92
N LEU A 288 6.61 -12.10 16.66
CA LEU A 288 7.57 -12.70 15.73
C LEU A 288 8.69 -11.73 15.33
N MET A 289 8.37 -10.46 15.15
CA MET A 289 9.31 -9.45 14.70
C MET A 289 10.55 -9.34 15.61
N PHE A 290 10.37 -9.42 16.93
CA PHE A 290 11.50 -9.38 17.86
C PHE A 290 12.28 -10.70 17.92
N ALA A 291 11.63 -11.83 17.62
CA ALA A 291 12.27 -13.14 17.61
C ALA A 291 13.19 -13.33 16.38
N GLU A 292 12.82 -12.80 15.22
CA GLU A 292 13.57 -13.00 13.97
C GLU A 292 14.81 -12.13 13.83
N LEU A 293 14.85 -10.98 14.51
CA LEU A 293 16.00 -10.08 14.53
C LEU A 293 16.57 -9.99 15.95
N PRO A 294 17.17 -11.11 16.45
CA PRO A 294 17.79 -11.11 17.76
C PRO A 294 18.85 -10.01 17.78
N ASN A 295 18.81 -9.19 18.84
CA ASN A 295 19.79 -8.14 19.01
C ASN A 295 21.17 -8.78 19.16
N TYR A 296 22.06 -8.52 18.19
CA TYR A 296 23.42 -9.06 18.17
C TYR A 296 24.23 -8.60 19.40
N ALA A 297 23.81 -7.53 20.08
CA ALA A 297 24.41 -7.05 21.31
C ALA A 297 24.17 -7.97 22.53
N THR A 298 23.10 -8.78 22.54
CA THR A 298 22.77 -9.68 23.66
C THR A 298 22.95 -11.16 23.32
N PHE A 299 23.33 -11.50 22.09
CA PHE A 299 23.52 -12.89 21.66
C PHE A 299 24.89 -13.42 22.11
N GLN A 300 25.04 -13.69 23.41
CA GLN A 300 25.98 -14.71 23.86
C GLN A 300 25.25 -16.04 23.71
N GLY A 301 25.82 -16.98 22.94
CA GLY A 301 25.19 -18.27 22.68
C GLY A 301 24.75 -18.93 23.99
N SER A 302 23.48 -19.35 24.03
CA SER A 302 22.93 -20.18 25.10
C SER A 302 23.65 -21.52 25.17
#